data_AF-C3N5M1-F1
#
_entry.id   AF-C3N5M1-F1
#
_cell.length_a   1.000
_cell.length_b   1.000
_cell.length_c   1.000
_cell.angle_alpha   90.00
_cell.angle_beta   90.00
_cell.angle_gamma   90.00
#
_symmetry.space_group_name_H-M   'P 1'
#
loop_
_entity.id
_entity.type
_entity.pdbx_description
1 polymer ?
#
loop_
_entity_poly.entity_id
_entity_poly.type
_entity_poly.pdbx_seq_one_letter_code
_entity_poly.pdbx_strand_id
1 'polypeptide(L)'
;MNLSTFVFERGNLVSIYGESGVGKTSLSLELALQIRTSVFISTEGSLFEARLEKIKVGQGVYFASVKSNIELFNGIINSLEYKPSLIVVDTINTFYRYERNVHSFLKLLIILRSIAQSNVKILLVWEVSANNKVAGEKFMRKFSDDVLRITKSYIIGNLRRCKFKITERGVIGCL
;
A
#
# COMPACT_ATOMS: atom_id res chain seq x y z
N MET A 1 3.03 5.84 -19.94
CA MET A 1 2.57 6.33 -18.62
C MET A 1 3.24 5.48 -17.55
N ASN A 2 3.85 6.07 -16.52
CA ASN A 2 4.50 5.27 -15.48
C ASN A 2 3.44 4.75 -14.47
N LEU A 3 3.70 3.61 -13.86
CA LEU A 3 2.84 2.96 -12.87
C LEU A 3 2.50 3.89 -11.71
N SER A 4 3.50 4.56 -11.14
CA SER A 4 3.31 5.58 -10.09
C SER A 4 2.40 6.73 -10.51
N THR A 5 2.54 7.23 -11.74
CA THR A 5 1.67 8.28 -12.29
C THR A 5 0.23 7.78 -12.40
N PHE A 6 0.01 6.53 -12.82
CA PHE A 6 -1.33 5.94 -12.89
C PHE A 6 -2.00 5.78 -11.54
N VAL A 7 -1.26 5.25 -10.57
CA VAL A 7 -1.80 4.95 -9.25
C VAL A 7 -2.19 6.24 -8.53
N PHE A 8 -1.34 7.27 -8.57
CA PHE A 8 -1.53 8.52 -7.85
C PHE A 8 -2.12 9.66 -8.70
N GLU A 9 -2.71 9.36 -9.86
CA GLU A 9 -3.29 10.38 -10.77
C GLU A 9 -4.39 11.23 -10.09
N ARG A 10 -5.14 10.63 -9.16
CA ARG A 10 -6.33 11.23 -8.54
C ARG A 10 -6.14 11.69 -7.09
N GLY A 11 -4.94 11.58 -6.54
CA GLY A 11 -4.65 12.06 -5.20
C GLY A 11 -3.47 11.34 -4.55
N ASN A 12 -3.22 11.69 -3.30
CA ASN A 12 -2.05 11.22 -2.55
C ASN A 12 -2.39 10.03 -1.66
N LEU A 13 -3.64 9.82 -1.23
CA LEU A 13 -4.04 8.63 -0.48
C LEU A 13 -4.80 7.67 -1.38
N VAL A 14 -4.14 6.62 -1.84
CA VAL A 14 -4.71 5.65 -2.77
C VAL A 14 -4.76 4.29 -2.10
N SER A 15 -5.90 3.61 -2.28
CA SER A 15 -6.08 2.24 -1.84
C SER A 15 -6.01 1.25 -2.99
N ILE A 16 -5.37 0.11 -2.79
CA ILE A 16 -5.40 -1.02 -3.71
C ILE A 16 -5.94 -2.27 -3.03
N TYR A 17 -6.74 -3.05 -3.76
CA TYR A 17 -7.31 -4.30 -3.26
C TYR A 17 -7.44 -5.33 -4.38
N GLY A 18 -7.63 -6.59 -4.03
CA GLY A 18 -7.71 -7.70 -4.98
C GLY A 18 -7.52 -9.03 -4.28
N GLU A 19 -7.83 -10.11 -5.00
CA GLU A 19 -7.69 -11.48 -4.47
C GLU A 19 -6.27 -11.77 -3.97
N SER A 20 -6.13 -12.78 -3.11
CA SER A 20 -4.79 -13.24 -2.70
C SER A 20 -4.00 -13.72 -3.91
N GLY A 21 -2.69 -13.47 -3.92
CA GLY A 21 -1.80 -13.90 -5.01
C GLY A 21 -1.88 -13.10 -6.33
N VAL A 22 -2.75 -12.08 -6.46
CA VAL A 22 -2.81 -11.25 -7.70
C VAL A 22 -1.63 -10.28 -7.87
N GLY A 23 -0.72 -10.22 -6.89
CA GLY A 23 0.49 -9.40 -6.96
C GLY A 23 0.39 -8.00 -6.34
N LYS A 24 -0.52 -7.76 -5.38
CA LYS A 24 -0.63 -6.49 -4.65
C LYS A 24 0.72 -6.03 -4.06
N THR A 25 1.34 -6.85 -3.22
CA THR A 25 2.67 -6.59 -2.63
C THR A 25 3.75 -6.38 -3.69
N SER A 26 3.68 -7.11 -4.80
CA SER A 26 4.60 -6.96 -5.94
C SER A 26 4.56 -5.55 -6.51
N LEU A 27 3.34 -5.05 -6.70
CA LEU A 27 3.06 -3.75 -7.28
C LEU A 27 3.39 -2.64 -6.30
N SER A 28 3.09 -2.83 -5.01
CA SER A 28 3.46 -1.91 -3.94
C SER A 28 4.97 -1.75 -3.80
N LEU A 29 5.73 -2.85 -3.90
CA LEU A 29 7.19 -2.82 -3.88
C LEU A 29 7.77 -2.10 -5.10
N GLU A 30 7.20 -2.33 -6.30
CA GLU A 30 7.60 -1.59 -7.50
C GLU A 30 7.38 -0.08 -7.32
N LEU A 31 6.23 0.32 -6.78
CA LEU A 31 5.93 1.74 -6.52
C LEU A 31 6.93 2.36 -5.53
N ALA A 32 7.29 1.63 -4.46
CA ALA A 32 8.33 2.05 -3.51
C ALA A 32 9.69 2.26 -4.18
N LEU A 33 10.08 1.37 -5.10
CA LEU A 33 11.34 1.50 -5.83
C LEU A 33 11.33 2.65 -6.84
N GLN A 34 10.17 2.93 -7.46
CA GLN A 34 10.00 4.05 -8.39
C GLN A 34 9.98 5.40 -7.67
N ILE A 35 9.29 5.49 -6.54
CA ILE A 35 9.13 6.70 -5.74
C ILE A 35 10.19 6.68 -4.64
N ARG A 36 11.42 7.09 -4.99
CA ARG A 36 12.57 7.11 -4.06
C ARG A 36 12.26 7.89 -2.78
N THR A 37 12.94 7.49 -1.71
CA THR A 37 12.63 7.83 -0.31
C THR A 37 11.23 7.35 0.06
N SER A 38 11.05 6.04 0.14
CA SER A 38 9.79 5.42 0.54
C SER A 38 9.94 4.60 1.82
N VAL A 39 8.88 4.52 2.62
CA VAL A 39 8.78 3.61 3.75
C VAL A 39 7.71 2.56 3.47
N PHE A 40 8.07 1.29 3.56
CA PHE A 40 7.17 0.16 3.39
C PHE A 40 6.95 -0.52 4.74
N ILE A 41 5.72 -0.46 5.24
CA ILE A 41 5.33 -1.05 6.52
C ILE A 41 4.49 -2.29 6.25
N SER A 42 5.04 -3.46 6.58
CA SER A 42 4.37 -4.75 6.48
C SER A 42 3.69 -5.11 7.80
N THR A 43 2.42 -5.48 7.74
CA THR A 43 1.67 -6.05 8.88
C THR A 43 1.56 -7.58 8.81
N GLU A 44 1.96 -8.18 7.68
CA GLU A 44 1.89 -9.62 7.42
C GLU A 44 3.25 -10.33 7.62
N GLY A 45 4.24 -9.63 8.19
CA GLY A 45 5.57 -10.19 8.47
C GLY A 45 6.56 -10.02 7.31
N SER A 46 7.52 -10.95 7.20
CA SER A 46 8.69 -10.87 6.31
C SER A 46 8.44 -11.34 4.86
N LEU A 47 7.18 -11.51 4.44
CA LEU A 47 6.85 -11.99 3.08
C LEU A 47 7.43 -11.12 1.95
N PHE A 48 7.73 -9.85 2.24
CA PHE A 48 8.39 -8.96 1.29
C PHE A 48 9.91 -9.25 1.14
N GLU A 49 10.58 -9.83 2.14
CA GLU A 49 12.04 -10.02 2.18
C GLU A 49 12.54 -10.94 1.07
N ALA A 50 11.88 -12.08 0.85
CA ALA A 50 12.21 -13.03 -0.24
C ALA A 50 12.14 -12.39 -1.64
N ARG A 51 11.38 -11.29 -1.76
CA ARG A 51 11.29 -10.52 -3.00
C ARG A 51 12.34 -9.41 -3.08
N LEU A 52 12.73 -8.82 -1.95
CA LEU A 52 13.86 -7.90 -1.86
C LEU A 52 15.18 -8.58 -2.23
N GLU A 53 15.37 -9.86 -1.90
CA GLU A 53 16.58 -10.58 -2.33
C GLU A 53 16.73 -10.66 -3.86
N LYS A 54 15.60 -10.70 -4.58
CA LYS A 54 15.58 -10.80 -6.05
C LYS A 54 15.65 -9.45 -6.73
N ILE A 55 15.15 -8.40 -6.09
CA ILE A 55 15.16 -7.04 -6.62
C ILE A 55 16.33 -6.32 -5.99
N LYS A 56 17.37 -5.94 -6.76
CA LYS A 56 18.49 -5.14 -6.23
C LYS A 56 17.95 -3.82 -5.63
N VAL A 57 17.66 -3.81 -4.34
CA VAL A 57 17.03 -2.68 -3.65
C VAL A 57 18.01 -1.52 -3.73
N GLY A 58 17.62 -0.47 -4.44
CA GLY A 58 18.39 0.77 -4.49
C GLY A 58 18.35 1.47 -3.14
N GLN A 59 19.31 2.35 -2.88
CA GLN A 59 19.27 3.25 -1.72
C GLN A 59 17.95 4.04 -1.72
N GLY A 60 17.31 4.15 -0.54
CA GLY A 60 16.13 5.01 -0.34
C GLY A 60 14.78 4.31 -0.20
N VAL A 61 14.74 2.99 0.02
CA VAL A 61 13.53 2.30 0.50
C VAL A 61 13.79 1.72 1.89
N TYR A 62 13.00 2.14 2.87
CA TYR A 62 13.05 1.65 4.24
C TYR A 62 11.93 0.67 4.49
N PHE A 63 12.21 -0.42 5.20
CA PHE A 63 11.25 -1.47 5.49
C PHE A 63 11.03 -1.59 6.99
N ALA A 64 9.78 -1.72 7.39
CA ALA A 64 9.38 -2.02 8.76
C ALA A 64 8.39 -3.18 8.75
N SER A 65 8.50 -4.07 9.73
CA SER A 65 7.54 -5.15 9.98
C SER A 65 6.93 -4.91 11.36
N VAL A 66 5.61 -4.90 11.44
CA VAL A 66 4.87 -4.58 12.67
C VAL A 66 3.92 -5.71 13.03
N LYS A 67 3.73 -5.96 14.32
CA LYS A 67 2.96 -7.09 14.86
C LYS A 67 1.74 -6.67 15.69
N SER A 68 1.53 -5.37 15.88
CA SER A 68 0.37 -4.85 16.59
C SER A 68 -0.10 -3.50 16.02
N ASN A 69 -1.33 -3.11 16.37
CA ASN A 69 -1.87 -1.81 15.97
C ASN A 69 -1.07 -0.63 16.55
N ILE A 70 -0.46 -0.81 17.74
CA ILE A 70 0.41 0.19 18.37
C ILE A 70 1.74 0.31 17.61
N GLU A 71 2.35 -0.82 17.25
CA GLU A 71 3.57 -0.82 16.43
C GLU A 71 3.33 -0.21 15.05
N LEU A 72 2.18 -0.47 14.42
CA LEU A 72 1.81 0.15 13.15
C LEU A 72 1.70 1.68 13.29
N PHE A 73 1.03 2.16 14.33
CA PHE A 73 0.93 3.59 14.62
C PHE A 73 2.33 4.21 14.79
N ASN A 74 3.17 3.62 15.63
CA ASN A 74 4.52 4.12 15.88
C ASN A 74 5.38 4.06 14.61
N GLY A 75 5.27 2.99 13.82
CA GLY A 75 5.96 2.85 12.54
C GLY A 75 5.58 3.97 11.56
N ILE A 76 4.30 4.35 11.48
CA ILE A 76 3.84 5.46 10.66
C ILE A 76 4.44 6.79 11.16
N ILE A 77 4.41 7.06 12.46
CA ILE A 77 4.96 8.31 13.00
C ILE A 77 6.48 8.39 12.81
N ASN A 78 7.21 7.35 13.18
CA ASN A 78 8.67 7.29 13.04
C ASN A 78 9.10 7.36 11.57
N SER A 79 8.26 6.88 10.63
CA SER A 79 8.55 6.96 9.20
C SER A 79 8.76 8.39 8.71
N LEU A 80 8.17 9.38 9.39
CA LEU A 80 8.24 10.79 8.99
C LEU A 80 9.64 11.39 9.16
N GLU A 81 10.48 10.82 10.03
CA GLU A 81 11.88 11.25 10.20
C GLU A 81 12.70 11.08 8.91
N TYR A 82 12.34 10.08 8.09
CA TYR A 82 12.97 9.83 6.79
C TYR A 82 12.50 10.77 5.68
N LYS A 83 11.56 11.69 5.96
CA LYS A 83 10.93 12.59 4.97
C LYS A 83 10.45 11.84 3.72
N PRO A 84 9.59 10.82 3.86
CA PRO A 84 9.24 9.95 2.75
C PRO A 84 8.39 10.68 1.69
N SER A 85 8.65 10.35 0.43
CA SER A 85 7.78 10.68 -0.70
C SER A 85 6.61 9.68 -0.85
N LEU A 86 6.76 8.48 -0.28
CA LEU A 86 5.75 7.43 -0.26
C LEU A 86 5.78 6.64 1.06
N ILE A 87 4.62 6.42 1.67
CA ILE A 87 4.42 5.42 2.73
C ILE A 87 3.47 4.34 2.20
N VAL A 88 3.89 3.08 2.29
CA VAL A 88 3.06 1.92 1.96
C VAL A 88 2.69 1.21 3.25
N VAL A 89 1.42 0.84 3.40
CA VAL A 89 0.96 -0.06 4.48
C VAL A 89 0.34 -1.32 3.86
N ASP A 90 1.05 -2.44 3.99
CA ASP A 90 0.68 -3.74 3.40
C ASP A 90 0.49 -4.82 4.50
N THR A 91 -0.71 -5.15 4.95
CA THR A 91 -2.03 -4.60 4.61
C THR A 91 -2.60 -3.77 5.76
N ILE A 92 -3.21 -2.63 5.46
CA ILE A 92 -3.71 -1.68 6.48
C ILE A 92 -4.77 -2.29 7.41
N ASN A 93 -5.52 -3.30 6.95
CA ASN A 93 -6.66 -3.86 7.66
C ASN A 93 -6.35 -5.13 8.46
N THR A 94 -5.08 -5.58 8.55
CA THR A 94 -4.69 -6.78 9.32
C THR A 94 -5.20 -6.73 10.76
N PHE A 95 -4.77 -5.75 11.57
CA PHE A 95 -5.16 -5.70 12.99
C PHE A 95 -6.66 -5.41 13.18
N TYR A 96 -7.26 -4.59 12.33
CA TYR A 96 -8.69 -4.30 12.39
C TYR A 96 -9.56 -5.55 12.14
N ARG A 97 -9.11 -6.49 11.30
CA ARG A 97 -9.84 -7.75 11.07
C ARG A 97 -10.00 -8.57 12.35
N TYR A 98 -8.98 -8.57 13.20
CA TYR A 98 -8.94 -9.35 14.45
C TYR A 98 -9.56 -8.60 15.61
N GLU A 99 -9.13 -7.36 15.86
CA GLU A 99 -9.53 -6.59 17.05
C GLU A 99 -10.91 -5.94 16.91
N ARG A 100 -11.34 -5.65 15.67
CA ARG A 100 -12.60 -4.91 15.36
C ARG A 100 -12.72 -3.55 16.06
N ASN A 101 -11.61 -3.00 16.57
CA ASN A 101 -11.57 -1.71 17.21
C ASN A 101 -11.67 -0.57 16.17
N VAL A 102 -12.88 -0.05 15.98
CA VAL A 102 -13.18 1.02 15.02
C VAL A 102 -12.41 2.30 15.35
N HIS A 103 -12.29 2.64 16.63
CA HIS A 103 -11.66 3.89 17.05
C HIS A 103 -10.17 3.91 16.72
N SER A 104 -9.45 2.84 17.05
CA SER A 104 -8.03 2.66 16.72
C SER A 104 -7.80 2.66 15.21
N PHE A 105 -8.66 1.99 14.44
CA PHE A 105 -8.55 1.96 12.98
C PHE A 105 -8.80 3.33 12.34
N LEU A 106 -9.82 4.06 12.80
CA LEU A 106 -10.09 5.42 12.32
C LEU A 106 -8.94 6.38 12.65
N LYS A 107 -8.32 6.27 13.83
CA LYS A 107 -7.14 7.08 14.18
C LYS A 107 -6.00 6.90 13.18
N LEU A 108 -5.69 5.65 12.79
CA LEU A 108 -4.68 5.38 11.77
C LEU A 108 -5.02 6.03 10.43
N LEU A 109 -6.26 5.88 9.96
CA LEU A 109 -6.71 6.47 8.70
C LEU A 109 -6.68 8.01 8.71
N ILE A 110 -7.03 8.63 9.84
CA ILE A 110 -6.98 10.08 10.02
C ILE A 110 -5.54 10.58 9.92
N ILE A 111 -4.59 9.92 10.58
CA ILE A 111 -3.18 10.31 10.55
C ILE A 111 -2.61 10.14 9.14
N LEU A 112 -2.86 9.01 8.50
CA LEU A 112 -2.43 8.76 7.12
C LEU A 112 -3.03 9.79 6.15
N ARG A 113 -4.29 10.20 6.35
CA ARG A 113 -4.90 11.29 5.57
C ARG A 113 -4.23 12.63 5.82
N SER A 114 -3.93 12.96 7.07
CA SER A 114 -3.21 14.19 7.43
C SER A 114 -1.82 14.23 6.79
N ILE A 115 -1.11 13.10 6.75
CA ILE A 115 0.19 12.99 6.08
C ILE A 115 0.02 13.12 4.56
N ALA A 116 -1.02 12.53 3.97
CA ALA A 116 -1.28 12.67 2.53
C ALA A 116 -1.54 14.13 2.09
N GLN A 117 -2.11 14.94 2.98
CA GLN A 117 -2.35 16.37 2.76
C GLN A 117 -1.05 17.21 2.75
N SER A 118 0.07 16.69 3.27
CA SER A 118 1.39 17.34 3.18
C SER A 118 2.20 16.91 1.95
N ASN A 119 1.52 16.46 0.88
CA ASN A 119 2.11 15.99 -0.38
C ASN A 119 2.94 14.69 -0.30
N VAL A 120 2.79 13.93 0.77
CA VAL A 120 3.34 12.57 0.87
C VAL A 120 2.37 11.58 0.24
N LYS A 121 2.84 10.70 -0.64
CA LYS A 121 1.98 9.64 -1.19
C LYS A 121 1.76 8.56 -0.14
N ILE A 122 0.55 8.06 -0.03
CA ILE A 122 0.14 6.98 0.87
C ILE A 122 -0.53 5.89 0.03
N LEU A 123 0.03 4.68 0.08
CA LEU A 123 -0.57 3.50 -0.53
C LEU A 123 -1.11 2.57 0.57
N LEU A 124 -2.42 2.40 0.61
CA LEU A 124 -3.06 1.42 1.48
C LEU A 124 -3.33 0.14 0.70
N VAL A 125 -2.73 -0.97 1.12
CA VAL A 125 -3.06 -2.29 0.55
C VAL A 125 -4.11 -2.94 1.43
N TRP A 126 -5.19 -3.41 0.82
CA TRP A 126 -6.25 -4.10 1.53
C TRP A 126 -6.14 -5.61 1.32
N GLU A 127 -6.32 -6.34 2.41
CA GLU A 127 -6.56 -7.77 2.35
C GLU A 127 -8.04 -8.06 2.12
N VAL A 128 -8.32 -9.01 1.22
CA VAL A 128 -9.66 -9.51 0.92
C VAL A 128 -9.81 -10.88 1.57
N SER A 129 -10.82 -11.06 2.41
CA SER A 129 -11.12 -12.33 3.05
C SER A 129 -11.64 -13.37 2.05
N ALA A 130 -11.57 -14.66 2.39
CA ALA A 130 -12.01 -15.76 1.53
C ALA A 130 -13.47 -15.66 1.06
N ASN A 131 -14.34 -15.00 1.83
CA ASN A 131 -15.73 -14.72 1.47
C ASN A 131 -15.90 -13.44 0.62
N ASN A 132 -14.84 -12.96 -0.02
CA ASN A 132 -14.79 -11.73 -0.82
C ASN A 132 -15.20 -10.44 -0.07
N LYS A 133 -15.09 -10.43 1.26
CA LYS A 133 -15.32 -9.23 2.08
C LYS A 133 -14.02 -8.56 2.46
N VAL A 134 -14.04 -7.23 2.57
CA VAL A 134 -12.93 -6.42 3.09
C VAL A 134 -13.34 -5.79 4.42
N ALA A 135 -12.66 -6.17 5.50
CA ALA A 135 -12.92 -5.54 6.79
C ALA A 135 -12.49 -4.07 6.75
N GLY A 136 -13.38 -3.18 7.17
CA GLY A 136 -13.10 -1.75 7.25
C GLY A 136 -13.24 -1.01 5.92
N GLU A 137 -13.75 -1.68 4.88
CA GLU A 137 -13.89 -1.12 3.53
C GLU A 137 -14.57 0.25 3.51
N LYS A 138 -15.71 0.39 4.21
CA LYS A 138 -16.44 1.67 4.27
C LYS A 138 -15.57 2.81 4.81
N PHE A 139 -14.72 2.54 5.78
CA PHE A 139 -13.80 3.54 6.33
C PHE A 139 -12.70 3.85 5.31
N MET A 140 -11.97 2.84 4.82
CA MET A 140 -10.85 3.05 3.90
C MET A 140 -11.29 3.75 2.61
N ARG A 141 -12.46 3.40 2.05
CA ARG A 141 -13.07 4.11 0.91
C ARG A 141 -13.30 5.58 1.18
N LYS A 142 -13.78 5.93 2.37
CA LYS A 142 -14.07 7.32 2.75
C LYS A 142 -12.80 8.19 2.83
N PHE A 143 -11.67 7.59 3.23
CA PHE A 143 -10.41 8.32 3.39
C PHE A 143 -9.53 8.35 2.13
N SER A 144 -9.78 7.45 1.17
CA SER A 144 -8.98 7.36 -0.07
C SER A 144 -9.47 8.32 -1.13
N ASP A 145 -8.53 8.97 -1.81
CA ASP A 145 -8.79 9.76 -3.01
C ASP A 145 -9.12 8.85 -4.21
N ASP A 146 -8.53 7.65 -4.26
CA ASP A 146 -8.83 6.62 -5.24
C ASP A 146 -8.78 5.21 -4.63
N VAL A 147 -9.55 4.29 -5.20
CA VAL A 147 -9.57 2.87 -4.84
C VAL A 147 -9.48 2.03 -6.10
N LEU A 148 -8.36 1.33 -6.28
CA LEU A 148 -8.04 0.57 -7.47
C LEU A 148 -8.10 -0.94 -7.17
N ARG A 149 -8.74 -1.69 -8.07
CA ARG A 149 -8.75 -3.16 -8.05
C ARG A 149 -7.57 -3.71 -8.84
N ILE A 150 -6.79 -4.58 -8.22
CA ILE A 150 -5.74 -5.37 -8.85
C ILE A 150 -6.30 -6.72 -9.26
N THR A 151 -6.07 -7.08 -10.51
CA THR A 151 -6.34 -8.39 -11.10
C THR A 151 -5.01 -9.03 -11.52
N LYS A 152 -5.03 -10.21 -12.15
CA LYS A 152 -3.80 -10.89 -12.60
C LYS A 152 -2.93 -10.06 -13.56
N SER A 153 -3.52 -9.14 -14.32
CA SER A 153 -2.81 -8.37 -15.35
C SER A 153 -3.26 -6.93 -15.51
N TYR A 154 -4.24 -6.46 -14.73
CA TYR A 154 -4.75 -5.10 -14.80
C TYR A 154 -4.93 -4.48 -13.43
N ILE A 155 -4.62 -3.19 -13.36
CA ILE A 155 -5.08 -2.25 -12.33
C ILE A 155 -6.30 -1.56 -12.91
N ILE A 156 -7.41 -1.55 -12.19
CA ILE A 156 -8.70 -1.04 -12.69
C ILE A 156 -9.34 -0.15 -11.63
N GLY A 157 -9.79 1.03 -12.01
CA GLY A 157 -10.56 1.91 -11.13
C GLY A 157 -10.91 3.22 -11.81
N ASN A 158 -12.03 3.83 -11.43
CA ASN A 158 -12.44 5.13 -11.96
C ASN A 158 -12.45 5.24 -13.49
N LEU A 159 -12.95 4.21 -14.19
CA LEU A 159 -12.97 4.09 -15.65
C LEU A 159 -11.58 4.06 -16.32
N ARG A 160 -10.52 3.94 -15.53
CA ARG A 160 -9.14 3.80 -16.00
C ARG A 160 -8.69 2.35 -15.84
N ARG A 161 -7.85 1.90 -16.75
CA ARG A 161 -7.16 0.60 -16.66
C ARG A 161 -5.70 0.74 -17.06
N CYS A 162 -4.84 0.02 -16.37
CA CYS A 162 -3.42 -0.07 -16.65
C CYS A 162 -3.04 -1.54 -16.67
N LYS A 163 -2.64 -2.06 -17.84
CA LYS A 163 -2.14 -3.42 -17.98
C LYS A 163 -0.74 -3.50 -17.37
N PHE A 164 -0.48 -4.51 -16.57
CA PHE A 164 0.85 -4.72 -15.98
C PHE A 164 1.32 -6.16 -16.17
N LYS A 165 2.63 -6.34 -16.11
CA LYS A 165 3.29 -7.65 -16.13
C LYS A 165 4.31 -7.72 -15.01
N ILE A 166 4.18 -8.73 -14.16
CA ILE A 166 5.19 -9.07 -13.15
C ILE A 166 6.28 -9.89 -13.83
N THR A 167 7.54 -9.49 -13.63
CA THR A 167 8.73 -10.16 -14.15
C THR A 167 9.70 -10.42 -13.00
N GLU A 168 10.77 -11.18 -13.27
CA GLU A 168 11.86 -11.37 -12.29
C GLU A 168 12.58 -10.08 -11.93
N ARG A 169 12.56 -9.08 -12.82
CA ARG A 169 13.25 -7.80 -12.65
C ARG A 169 12.40 -6.71 -12.00
N GLY A 170 11.12 -6.98 -11.69
CA GLY A 170 10.17 -5.99 -11.19
C GLY A 170 8.82 -6.04 -11.89
N VAL A 171 8.03 -4.98 -11.76
CA VAL A 171 6.70 -4.86 -12.36
C VAL A 171 6.70 -3.81 -13.47
N ILE A 172 6.38 -4.23 -14.69
CA ILE A 172 6.22 -3.33 -15.83
C ILE A 172 4.76 -2.91 -15.90
N GLY A 173 4.49 -1.64 -15.65
CA GLY A 173 3.13 -1.08 -15.61
C GLY A 173 2.75 -0.29 -16.86
N CYS A 174 1.45 -0.27 -17.13
CA CYS A 174 0.74 0.51 -18.13
C CYS A 174 1.22 0.26 -19.57
N LEU A 175 1.28 -1.04 -19.89
CA LEU A 175 1.46 -1.63 -21.21
C LEU A 175 0.24 -1.43 -22.12
#